data_AF-A0AB36F926-F1
#
_entry.id   AF-A0AB36F926-F1
#
_cell.length_a   1.000
_cell.length_b   1.000
_cell.length_c   1.000
_cell.angle_alpha   90.00
_cell.angle_beta   90.00
_cell.angle_gamma   90.00
#
_symmetry.space_group_name_H-M   'P 1'
#
loop_
_entity.id
_entity.type
_entity.pdbx_description
1 polymer ?
#
loop_
_entity_poly.entity_id
_entity_poly.type
_entity_poly.pdbx_seq_one_letter_code
_entity_poly.pdbx_strand_id
1 'polypeptide(L)' 'MSNKIVAFVKRMEEQGRTLEVNGNFVVVTPASGMSITDMMEMQSLNKKGELADYITKSHKGAAQ' A
#
# COMPACT_ATOMS: atom_id res chain seq x y z
N MET A 1 5.64 -14.07 -1.43
CA MET A 1 5.01 -12.74 -1.44
C MET A 1 3.64 -12.89 -0.79
N SER A 2 3.33 -12.13 0.26
CA SER A 2 2.08 -12.31 1.02
C SER A 2 0.87 -11.89 0.18
N ASN A 3 -0.03 -12.84 -0.13
CA ASN A 3 -1.24 -12.64 -0.95
C ASN A 3 -2.13 -11.49 -0.43
N LYS A 4 -2.04 -11.18 0.86
CA LYS A 4 -2.75 -10.06 1.53
C LYS A 4 -2.29 -8.68 1.04
N ILE A 5 -1.00 -8.48 0.78
CA ILE A 5 -0.46 -7.18 0.35
C ILE A 5 -0.92 -6.87 -1.07
N VAL A 6 -0.85 -7.87 -1.96
CA VAL A 6 -1.32 -7.74 -3.34
C VAL A 6 -2.81 -7.43 -3.37
N ALA A 7 -3.61 -8.15 -2.57
CA ALA A 7 -5.05 -7.90 -2.47
C ALA A 7 -5.37 -6.50 -1.91
N PHE A 8 -4.61 -6.05 -0.90
CA PHE A 8 -4.77 -4.71 -0.34
C PHE A 8 -4.43 -3.61 -1.36
N VAL A 9 -3.29 -3.70 -2.04
CA VAL A 9 -2.85 -2.72 -3.05
C VAL A 9 -3.87 -2.64 -4.18
N LYS A 10 -4.29 -3.79 -4.72
CA LYS A 10 -5.28 -3.85 -5.79
C LYS A 10 -6.63 -3.22 -5.36
N ARG A 11 -7.09 -3.47 -4.14
CA ARG A 11 -8.30 -2.82 -3.62
C ARG A 11 -8.14 -1.31 -3.53
N MET A 12 -6.99 -0.82 -3.06
CA MET A 12 -6.73 0.62 -2.99
C MET A 12 -6.77 1.25 -4.38
N GLU A 13 -6.15 0.62 -5.39
CA GLU A 13 -6.19 1.04 -6.79
C GLU A 13 -7.62 1.04 -7.36
N GLU A 14 -8.40 -0.01 -7.11
CA GLU A 14 -9.81 -0.11 -7.52
C GLU A 14 -10.68 0.98 -6.88
N GLN A 15 -10.31 1.44 -5.67
CA GLN A 15 -10.95 2.58 -5.01
C GLN A 15 -10.43 3.95 -5.49
N GLY A 16 -9.57 3.98 -6.52
CA GLY A 16 -8.97 5.21 -7.04
C GLY A 16 -7.94 5.83 -6.10
N ARG A 17 -7.29 5.01 -5.25
CA ARG A 17 -6.25 5.44 -4.32
C ARG A 17 -4.89 4.96 -4.78
N THR A 18 -3.90 5.81 -4.59
CA THR A 18 -2.50 5.53 -4.88
C THR A 18 -1.74 5.31 -3.58
N LEU A 19 -0.88 4.29 -3.55
CA LEU A 19 0.01 3.99 -2.44
C LEU A 19 1.44 4.36 -2.83
N GLU A 20 2.11 5.19 -2.04
CA GLU A 20 3.48 5.61 -2.28
C GLU A 20 4.33 5.40 -1.03
N VAL A 21 5.64 5.20 -1.21
CA VAL A 21 6.59 5.13 -0.10
C VAL A 21 7.21 6.51 0.09
N ASN A 22 6.97 7.11 1.26
CA ASN A 22 7.61 8.35 1.68
C ASN A 22 8.56 8.05 2.86
N GLY A 23 9.84 7.98 2.55
CA GLY A 23 10.87 7.54 3.50
C GLY A 23 10.67 6.08 3.90
N ASN A 24 10.38 5.84 5.17
CA ASN A 24 10.14 4.49 5.71
C ASN A 24 8.65 4.16 5.91
N PHE A 25 7.75 5.01 5.41
CA PHE A 25 6.31 4.86 5.59
C PHE A 25 5.60 4.79 4.25
N VAL A 26 4.49 4.06 4.23
CA VAL A 26 3.57 4.05 3.10
C VAL A 26 2.51 5.13 3.34
N VAL A 27 2.29 5.97 2.35
CA VAL A 27 1.24 6.98 2.31
C VAL A 27 0.19 6.59 1.28
N VAL A 28 -1.06 7.01 1.51
CA VAL A 28 -2.19 6.72 0.63
C VAL A 28 -2.91 8.01 0.24
N THR A 29 -3.17 8.19 -1.06
CA THR A 29 -3.77 9.41 -1.60
C THR A 29 -4.86 9.06 -2.63
N PRO A 30 -6.08 9.61 -2.53
CA PRO A 30 -6.59 10.37 -1.40
C PRO A 30 -6.83 9.48 -0.18
N ALA A 31 -6.67 10.02 1.03
CA ALA A 31 -7.01 9.32 2.28
C ALA A 31 -8.49 9.53 2.71
N SER A 32 -9.18 10.49 2.10
CA SER A 32 -10.58 10.80 2.40
C SER A 32 -11.50 9.63 2.08
N GLY A 33 -12.46 9.36 2.97
CA GLY A 33 -13.41 8.26 2.83
C GLY A 33 -12.79 6.87 2.93
N MET A 34 -11.53 6.75 3.38
CA MET A 34 -10.93 5.44 3.68
C MET A 34 -11.59 4.86 4.92
N SER A 35 -11.94 3.57 4.88
CA SER A 35 -12.54 2.91 6.03
C SER A 35 -11.50 2.73 7.15
N ILE A 36 -11.97 2.72 8.41
CA ILE A 36 -11.11 2.43 9.56
C ILE A 36 -10.47 1.04 9.44
N THR A 37 -11.20 0.08 8.86
CA THR A 37 -10.69 -1.27 8.59
C THR A 37 -9.50 -1.25 7.65
N ASP A 38 -9.58 -0.49 6.55
CA ASP A 38 -8.47 -0.35 5.59
C ASP A 38 -7.26 0.35 6.24
N MET A 39 -7.50 1.36 7.08
CA MET A 39 -6.43 2.02 7.84
C MET A 39 -5.73 1.05 8.80
N MET A 40 -6.49 0.21 9.51
CA MET A 40 -5.92 -0.80 10.41
C MET A 40 -5.14 -1.88 9.66
N GLU A 41 -5.66 -2.34 8.52
CA GLU A 41 -4.97 -3.30 7.65
C GLU A 41 -3.67 -2.70 7.12
N MET A 42 -3.69 -1.46 6.62
CA MET A 42 -2.52 -0.72 6.17
C MET A 42 -1.46 -0.61 7.26
N GLN A 43 -1.85 -0.23 8.49
CA GLN A 43 -0.91 -0.15 9.62
C GLN A 43 -0.33 -1.52 9.98
N SER A 44 -1.13 -2.57 9.95
CA SER A 44 -0.67 -3.94 10.20
C SER A 44 0.34 -4.40 9.14
N LEU A 45 0.12 -4.07 7.87
CA LEU A 45 1.03 -4.40 6.77
C LEU A 45 2.29 -3.53 6.80
N ASN A 46 2.18 -2.26 7.22
CA ASN A 46 3.31 -1.34 7.33
C ASN A 46 4.21 -1.64 8.54
N LYS A 47 3.65 -2.15 9.66
CA LYS A 47 4.44 -2.56 10.85
C LYS A 47 5.52 -3.59 10.55
N LYS A 48 5.30 -4.44 9.56
CA LYS A 48 6.26 -5.47 9.14
C LYS A 48 7.22 -5.00 8.04
N GLY A 49 7.07 -3.77 7.56
CA GLY A 49 7.81 -3.24 6.40
C GLY A 49 7.42 -3.85 5.05
N GLU A 50 6.61 -4.92 5.05
CA GLU A 50 6.29 -5.70 3.84
C GLU A 50 5.53 -4.87 2.79
N LEU A 51 4.67 -3.93 3.23
CA LEU A 51 3.92 -3.04 2.32
C LEU A 51 4.86 -2.05 1.61
N ALA A 52 5.79 -1.44 2.36
CA ALA A 52 6.79 -0.52 1.80
C ALA A 52 7.73 -1.24 0.84
N ASP A 53 8.18 -2.44 1.20
CA ASP A 53 9.00 -3.30 0.33
C ASP A 53 8.28 -3.67 -0.97
N TYR A 54 6.98 -4.01 -0.88
CA TYR A 54 6.18 -4.33 -2.05
C TYR A 54 6.07 -3.14 -3.00
N ILE A 55 5.66 -1.97 -2.51
CA ILE A 55 5.46 -0.78 -3.34
C ILE A 55 6.78 -0.34 -3.97
N THR A 56 7.87 -0.36 -3.21
CA THR A 56 9.22 -0.04 -3.74
C THR A 56 9.64 -1.00 -4.85
N LYS A 57 9.37 -2.30 -4.71
CA LYS A 57 9.68 -3.31 -5.73
C LYS A 57 8.77 -3.19 -6.95
N SER A 58 7.48 -2.94 -6.75
CA SER A 58 6.52 -2.74 -7.83
C SER A 58 6.84 -1.50 -8.66
N HIS A 59 7.28 -0.41 -8.03
CA HIS A 59 7.77 0.78 -8.76
C HIS A 59 9.08 0.54 -9.51
N LYS A 60 10.00 -0.26 -8.95
CA LYS A 60 11.23 -0.65 -9.66
C LYS A 60 10.97 -1.57 -10.86
N GLY A 61 9.85 -2.29 -10.89
CA GLY A 61 9.41 -3.11 -12.03
C GLY A 61 8.75 -2.31 -13.16
N ALA A 62 8.29 -1.08 -12.89
CA ALA A 62 7.66 -0.21 -13.90
C ALA A 62 8.67 0.69 -14.65
N ALA A 63 9.95 0.61 -14.30
CA ALA A 63 11.05 1.28 -14.97
C ALA A 63 11.98 0.26 -15.66
N GLN A 64 11.45 -0.47 -16.65
CA GLN A 64 12.24 -1.17 -17.68
C GLN A 64 11.54 -1.08 -19.02
#